data_AF-F1LHP1-F1
#
_entry.id   AF-F1LHP1-F1
#
_cell.length_a   1.000
_cell.length_b   1.000
_cell.length_c   1.000
_cell.angle_alpha   90.00
_cell.angle_beta   90.00
_cell.angle_gamma   90.00
#
_symmetry.space_group_name_H-M   'P 1'
#
loop_
_entity.id
_entity.type
_entity.pdbx_description
1 polymer ?
#
loop_
_entity_poly.entity_id
_entity_poly.type
_entity_poly.pdbx_seq_one_letter_code
_entity_poly.pdbx_strand_id
1 'polypeptide(L)'
;MGRLIIWTESAFRKLDLIYGTEVRKSVAKASFTMPRAKMCNADFSRLIRSEEIVKAVRPPKKTVKTVRIHRNPLKKSALMVKLNPYAAVIKRAAILAQSKQQKMDDPLEAEIQESTKKVIATRKSSGKKVAAKK
;
A
#
# COMPACT_ATOMS: atom_id res chain seq x y z
N MET A 1 2.58 33.41 24.74
CA MET A 1 3.83 32.63 24.66
C MET A 1 4.72 33.27 23.60
N GLY A 2 6.04 33.33 23.79
CA GLY A 2 6.97 33.85 22.78
C GLY A 2 7.07 35.39 22.66
N ARG A 3 6.83 36.14 23.75
CA ARG A 3 7.18 37.56 23.78
C ARG A 3 8.68 37.72 24.01
N LEU A 4 9.31 38.67 23.32
CA LEU A 4 10.68 39.07 23.61
C LEU A 4 10.71 39.80 24.95
N ILE A 5 11.49 39.28 25.91
CA ILE A 5 11.67 39.86 27.23
C ILE A 5 13.15 40.19 27.41
N ILE A 6 13.44 41.40 27.89
CA ILE A 6 14.80 41.85 28.22
C ILE A 6 14.94 41.84 29.74
N TRP A 7 15.97 41.17 30.25
CA TRP A 7 16.24 41.04 31.68
C TRP A 7 17.48 41.85 32.09
N THR A 8 17.40 42.53 33.23
CA THR A 8 18.58 43.00 33.95
C THR A 8 19.14 41.87 34.82
N GLU A 9 20.43 41.90 35.13
CA GLU A 9 21.10 40.83 35.89
C GLU A 9 20.42 40.53 37.23
N SER A 10 20.09 41.57 38.00
CA SER A 10 19.45 41.44 39.31
C SER A 10 18.03 40.87 39.22
N ALA A 11 17.30 41.19 38.15
CA ALA A 11 15.97 40.63 37.90
C ALA A 11 16.04 39.15 37.57
N PHE A 12 17.03 38.72 36.76
CA PHE A 12 17.21 37.32 36.41
C PHE A 12 17.55 36.46 37.63
N ARG A 13 18.46 36.92 38.51
CA ARG A 13 18.82 36.23 39.75
C ARG A 13 17.65 36.08 40.74
N LYS A 14 16.69 37.00 40.74
CA LYS A 14 15.51 36.94 41.62
C LYS A 14 14.50 35.87 41.23
N LEU A 15 14.54 35.33 40.00
CA LEU A 15 13.58 34.31 39.55
C LEU A 15 13.65 33.04 40.41
N ASP A 16 14.84 32.59 40.78
CA ASP A 16 15.04 31.42 41.63
C ASP A 16 14.45 31.61 43.03
N LEU A 17 14.47 32.83 43.57
CA LEU A 17 13.86 33.14 44.86
C LEU A 17 12.32 33.17 44.78
N ILE A 18 11.79 33.65 43.66
CA ILE A 18 10.35 33.79 43.44
C ILE A 18 9.69 32.44 43.15
N TYR A 19 10.29 31.64 42.27
CA TYR A 19 9.69 30.40 41.77
C TYR A 19 10.33 29.13 42.33
N GLY A 20 11.56 29.21 42.85
CA GLY A 20 12.31 28.03 43.27
C GLY A 20 12.89 27.26 42.07
N THR A 21 13.48 26.11 42.40
CA THR A 21 14.00 25.12 41.44
C THR A 21 13.22 23.81 41.64
N GLU A 22 13.52 22.77 40.85
CA GLU A 22 12.91 21.44 41.07
C GLU A 22 13.24 20.87 42.46
N VAL A 23 14.38 21.26 43.04
CA VAL A 23 14.87 20.77 44.34
C VAL A 23 14.50 21.73 45.47
N ARG A 24 14.59 23.05 45.26
CA ARG A 24 14.37 24.07 46.29
C ARG A 24 13.03 24.77 46.09
N LYS A 25 12.21 24.84 47.14
CA LYS A 25 10.92 25.54 47.13
C LYS A 25 11.09 27.06 46.99
N SER A 26 10.06 27.74 46.50
CA SER A 26 10.04 29.20 46.43
C SER A 26 10.05 29.84 47.82
N VAL A 27 10.78 30.95 47.95
CA VAL A 27 10.83 31.75 49.18
C VAL A 27 9.74 32.82 49.17
N ALA A 28 9.56 33.51 48.04
CA ALA A 28 8.63 34.64 47.97
C ALA A 28 7.16 34.20 47.80
N LYS A 29 6.91 33.11 47.08
CA LYS A 29 5.55 32.58 46.85
C LYS A 29 5.26 31.46 47.84
N ALA A 30 4.35 31.71 48.77
CA ALA A 30 3.89 30.70 49.70
C ALA A 30 3.20 29.55 48.96
N SER A 31 3.49 28.29 49.35
CA SER A 31 2.89 27.06 48.80
C SER A 31 3.08 26.80 47.29
N PHE A 32 3.95 27.53 46.61
CA PHE A 32 4.26 27.28 45.20
C PHE A 32 5.37 26.22 45.06
N THR A 33 5.25 25.35 44.06
CA THR A 33 6.27 24.37 43.68
C THR A 33 6.29 24.24 42.17
N MET A 34 7.48 24.07 41.60
CA MET A 34 7.64 23.91 40.16
C MET A 34 6.82 22.71 39.65
N PRO A 35 5.98 22.87 38.61
CA PRO A 35 5.28 21.75 38.00
C PRO A 35 6.27 20.72 37.47
N ARG A 36 6.05 19.44 37.78
CA ARG A 36 6.91 18.38 37.26
C ARG A 36 6.63 18.12 35.79
N ALA A 37 7.69 18.00 35.00
CA ALA A 37 7.58 17.55 33.63
C ALA A 37 7.01 16.13 33.59
N LYS A 38 5.98 15.90 32.76
CA LYS A 38 5.40 14.56 32.56
C LYS A 38 6.34 13.62 31.82
N MET A 39 7.29 14.17 31.06
CA MET A 39 8.24 13.44 30.24
C MET A 39 9.62 14.08 30.41
N CYS A 40 10.64 13.27 30.69
CA CYS A 40 12.00 13.75 30.88
C CYS A 40 12.63 14.23 29.56
N ASN A 41 12.41 13.50 28.46
CA ASN A 41 12.95 13.84 27.15
C ASN A 41 11.84 14.33 26.21
N ALA A 42 11.87 15.61 25.85
CA ALA A 42 10.88 16.19 24.93
C ALA A 42 11.09 15.78 23.45
N ASP A 43 12.29 15.35 23.09
CA ASP A 43 12.62 14.98 21.71
C ASP A 43 12.15 13.57 21.36
N PHE A 44 10.88 13.50 20.97
CA PHE A 44 10.24 12.27 20.51
C PHE A 44 10.81 11.76 19.16
N SER A 45 11.33 12.68 18.33
CA SER A 45 11.88 12.35 17.01
C SER A 45 13.14 11.50 17.14
N ARG A 46 14.00 11.84 18.10
CA ARG A 46 15.16 11.04 18.48
C ARG A 46 14.77 9.74 19.15
N LEU A 47 13.78 9.77 20.06
CA LEU A 47 13.32 8.58 20.78
C LEU A 47 12.79 7.51 19.82
N ILE A 48 11.89 7.84 18.88
CA ILE A 48 11.35 6.87 17.91
C ILE A 48 12.45 6.22 17.07
N ARG A 49 13.51 6.96 16.75
CA ARG A 49 14.60 6.49 15.89
C ARG A 49 15.72 5.80 16.66
N SER A 50 15.57 5.62 17.97
CA SER A 50 16.51 4.86 18.79
C SER A 50 16.52 3.38 18.38
N GLU A 51 17.69 2.76 18.43
CA GLU A 51 17.87 1.37 17.97
C GLU A 51 17.04 0.39 18.79
N GLU A 52 16.90 0.67 20.09
CA GLU A 52 16.12 -0.12 21.04
C GLU A 52 14.65 -0.19 20.64
N ILE A 53 14.07 0.97 20.27
CA ILE A 53 12.66 1.05 19.84
C ILE A 53 12.50 0.47 18.44
N VAL A 54 13.38 0.83 17.51
CA VAL A 54 13.29 0.36 16.12
C VAL A 54 13.41 -1.16 16.04
N LYS A 55 14.25 -1.78 16.87
CA LYS A 55 14.41 -3.24 16.94
C LYS A 55 13.19 -3.96 17.49
N ALA A 56 12.47 -3.36 18.42
CA ALA A 56 11.27 -3.95 19.01
C ALA A 56 10.01 -3.80 18.13
N VAL A 57 9.99 -2.79 17.25
CA VAL A 57 8.82 -2.44 16.45
C VAL A 57 8.77 -3.22 15.13
N ARG A 58 7.56 -3.61 14.73
CA ARG A 58 7.33 -4.28 13.43
C ARG A 58 7.54 -3.28 12.28
N PRO A 59 8.11 -3.69 11.15
CA PRO A 59 8.30 -2.81 10.01
C PRO A 59 6.95 -2.29 9.47
N PRO A 60 6.91 -1.03 8.99
CA PRO A 60 5.68 -0.41 8.52
C PRO A 60 5.17 -1.08 7.25
N LYS A 61 3.89 -1.46 7.23
CA LYS A 61 3.22 -1.97 6.02
C LYS A 61 2.76 -0.81 5.15
N LYS A 62 3.51 -0.50 4.09
CA LYS A 62 3.20 0.60 3.15
C LYS A 62 2.17 0.25 2.08
N THR A 63 1.53 -0.92 2.16
CA THR A 63 0.54 -1.36 1.17
C THR A 63 -0.78 -0.62 1.38
N VAL A 64 -1.08 0.32 0.49
CA VAL A 64 -2.39 0.99 0.44
C VAL A 64 -3.41 0.02 -0.17
N LYS A 65 -4.41 -0.39 0.60
CA LYS A 65 -5.53 -1.20 0.09
C LYS A 65 -6.58 -0.27 -0.51
N THR A 66 -6.51 -0.05 -1.81
CA THR A 66 -7.57 0.67 -2.54
C THR A 66 -8.76 -0.25 -2.78
N VAL A 67 -9.98 0.28 -2.61
CA VAL A 67 -11.22 -0.43 -2.91
C VAL A 67 -11.23 -0.79 -4.40
N ARG A 68 -11.35 -2.08 -4.72
CA ARG A 68 -11.54 -2.53 -6.10
C ARG A 68 -13.02 -2.42 -6.43
N ILE A 69 -13.34 -1.76 -7.55
CA ILE A 69 -14.72 -1.67 -8.05
C ILE A 69 -15.24 -3.07 -8.34
N HIS A 70 -16.34 -3.46 -7.69
CA HIS A 70 -17.01 -4.72 -7.96
C HIS A 70 -17.68 -4.66 -9.34
N ARG A 71 -17.26 -5.53 -10.25
CA ARG A 71 -17.76 -5.61 -11.62
C ARG A 71 -18.54 -6.90 -11.78
N ASN A 72 -19.70 -6.82 -12.44
CA ASN A 72 -20.59 -7.96 -12.60
C ASN A 72 -19.95 -9.08 -13.48
N PRO A 73 -19.78 -10.31 -12.95
CA PRO A 73 -19.17 -11.42 -13.69
C PRO A 73 -20.07 -11.98 -14.81
N LEU A 74 -21.39 -11.84 -14.72
CA LEU A 74 -22.31 -12.24 -15.79
C LEU A 74 -22.09 -11.39 -17.04
N LYS A 75 -21.76 -10.10 -16.85
CA LYS A 75 -21.43 -9.17 -17.93
C LYS A 75 -19.96 -9.26 -18.37
N LYS A 76 -19.02 -9.62 -17.47
CA LYS A 76 -17.58 -9.69 -17.78
C LYS A 76 -17.04 -11.12 -17.73
N SER A 77 -16.80 -11.70 -18.90
CA SER A 77 -16.29 -13.08 -19.07
C SER A 77 -14.99 -13.34 -18.31
N ALA A 78 -14.00 -12.44 -18.33
CA ALA A 78 -12.74 -12.62 -17.62
C ALA A 78 -12.90 -12.74 -16.09
N LEU A 79 -13.86 -12.02 -15.50
CA LEU A 79 -14.16 -12.14 -14.08
C LEU A 79 -14.89 -13.44 -13.76
N MET A 80 -15.82 -13.86 -14.64
CA MET A 80 -16.46 -15.16 -14.51
C MET A 80 -15.43 -16.30 -14.58
N VAL A 81 -14.45 -16.23 -15.48
CA VAL A 81 -13.39 -17.24 -15.59
C VAL A 81 -12.49 -17.25 -14.36
N LYS A 82 -12.19 -16.07 -13.79
CA LYS A 82 -11.43 -15.97 -12.54
C LYS A 82 -12.15 -16.59 -11.34
N LEU A 83 -13.48 -16.48 -11.29
CA LEU A 83 -14.31 -17.07 -10.25
C LEU A 83 -14.58 -18.57 -10.49
N ASN A 84 -14.88 -18.92 -11.74
CA ASN A 84 -15.18 -20.26 -12.20
C ASN A 84 -14.41 -20.58 -13.49
N PRO A 85 -13.30 -21.32 -13.43
CA PRO A 85 -12.49 -21.64 -14.61
C PRO A 85 -13.26 -22.48 -15.64
N TYR A 86 -14.22 -23.31 -15.20
CA TYR A 86 -15.02 -24.15 -16.08
C TYR A 86 -16.01 -23.35 -16.94
N ALA A 87 -16.31 -22.10 -16.57
CA ALA A 87 -17.16 -21.20 -17.36
C ALA A 87 -16.60 -20.95 -18.77
N ALA A 88 -15.28 -21.02 -18.96
CA ALA A 88 -14.67 -20.91 -20.29
C ALA A 88 -15.05 -22.09 -21.19
N VAL A 89 -15.06 -23.31 -20.65
CA VAL A 89 -15.42 -24.53 -21.37
C VAL A 89 -16.91 -24.51 -21.73
N ILE A 90 -17.77 -24.21 -20.75
CA ILE A 90 -19.22 -24.14 -20.97
C ILE A 90 -19.56 -23.12 -22.06
N LYS A 91 -18.99 -21.90 -21.98
CA LYS A 91 -19.22 -20.87 -22.99
C LYS A 91 -18.77 -21.31 -24.38
N ARG A 92 -17.60 -21.93 -24.48
CA ARG A 92 -17.09 -22.43 -25.77
C ARG A 92 -17.98 -23.54 -26.35
N ALA A 93 -18.39 -24.49 -25.50
CA ALA A 93 -19.30 -25.56 -25.92
C ALA A 93 -20.64 -25.01 -26.40
N ALA A 94 -21.20 -24.01 -25.69
CA ALA A 94 -22.44 -23.35 -26.08
C ALA A 94 -22.33 -22.61 -27.43
N ILE A 95 -21.23 -21.89 -27.66
CA ILE A 95 -20.97 -21.21 -28.95
C ILE A 95 -20.89 -22.21 -30.10
N LEU A 96 -20.14 -23.30 -29.91
CA LEU A 96 -20.02 -24.36 -30.93
C LEU A 96 -21.37 -25.05 -31.21
N ALA A 97 -22.19 -25.27 -30.18
CA ALA A 97 -23.53 -25.82 -30.35
C ALA A 97 -24.46 -24.87 -31.12
N GLN A 98 -24.41 -23.56 -30.84
CA GLN A 98 -25.20 -22.55 -31.53
C GLN A 98 -24.79 -22.38 -33.00
N SER A 99 -23.48 -22.36 -33.31
CA SER A 99 -22.98 -22.29 -34.69
C SER A 99 -23.56 -23.41 -35.56
N LYS A 100 -23.48 -24.64 -35.04
CA LYS A 100 -24.03 -25.84 -35.69
C LYS A 100 -25.53 -25.74 -35.93
N GLN A 101 -26.29 -25.23 -34.96
CA GLN A 101 -27.75 -25.05 -35.09
C GLN A 101 -28.10 -24.01 -36.17
N GLN A 102 -27.33 -22.93 -36.24
CA GLN A 102 -27.56 -21.86 -37.21
C GLN A 102 -27.08 -22.20 -38.63
N LYS A 103 -26.44 -23.37 -38.82
CA LYS A 103 -25.83 -23.80 -40.09
C LYS A 103 -24.93 -22.71 -40.71
N MET A 104 -24.27 -21.94 -39.84
CA MET A 104 -23.34 -20.87 -40.24
C MET A 104 -21.96 -21.42 -40.62
N ASP A 105 -21.79 -22.74 -40.53
CA ASP A 105 -20.55 -23.42 -40.86
C ASP A 105 -20.40 -23.43 -42.40
N ASP A 106 -19.70 -22.43 -42.93
CA ASP A 106 -19.27 -22.36 -44.32
C ASP A 106 -18.40 -23.60 -44.65
N PRO A 107 -18.60 -24.30 -45.79
CA PRO A 107 -17.88 -25.54 -46.10
C PRO A 107 -16.34 -25.38 -46.16
N LEU A 108 -15.84 -24.15 -46.27
CA LEU A 108 -14.42 -23.81 -46.29
C LEU A 108 -13.81 -23.57 -44.89
N GLU A 109 -14.61 -23.49 -43.82
CA GLU A 109 -14.11 -23.16 -42.48
C GLU A 109 -13.11 -24.19 -41.94
N ALA A 110 -13.30 -25.48 -42.26
CA ALA A 110 -12.37 -26.54 -41.87
C ALA A 110 -10.98 -26.33 -42.48
N GLU A 111 -10.93 -25.90 -43.74
CA GLU A 111 -9.70 -25.64 -44.48
C GLU A 111 -9.01 -24.35 -44.01
N ILE A 112 -9.81 -23.32 -43.65
CA ILE A 112 -9.32 -22.08 -43.02
C ILE A 112 -8.75 -22.38 -41.61
N GLN A 113 -9.36 -23.28 -40.84
CA GLN A 113 -8.85 -23.69 -39.52
C GLN A 113 -7.57 -24.52 -39.60
N GLU A 114 -7.45 -25.40 -40.59
CA GLU A 114 -6.21 -26.14 -40.83
C GLU A 114 -5.07 -25.24 -41.30
N SER A 115 -5.35 -24.32 -42.23
CA SER A 115 -4.35 -23.36 -42.71
C SER A 115 -3.88 -22.43 -41.58
N THR A 116 -4.78 -21.91 -40.75
CA THR A 116 -4.40 -21.11 -39.57
C THR A 116 -3.63 -21.92 -38.52
N LYS A 117 -3.99 -23.19 -38.24
CA LYS A 117 -3.19 -24.07 -37.37
C LYS A 117 -1.77 -24.27 -37.90
N LYS A 118 -1.61 -24.51 -39.21
CA LYS A 118 -0.29 -24.64 -39.87
C LYS A 118 0.53 -23.35 -39.73
N VAL A 119 -0.08 -22.18 -39.95
CA VAL A 119 0.57 -20.86 -39.79
C VAL A 119 0.98 -20.57 -38.34
N ILE A 120 0.17 -20.95 -37.36
CA ILE A 120 0.49 -20.77 -35.94
C ILE A 120 1.64 -21.70 -35.51
N ALA A 121 1.64 -22.94 -36.00
CA ALA A 121 2.72 -23.89 -35.73
C ALA A 121 4.06 -23.42 -36.32
N THR A 122 4.06 -22.92 -37.56
CA THR A 122 5.27 -22.36 -38.18
C THR A 122 5.76 -21.11 -37.45
N ARG A 123 4.87 -20.17 -37.08
CA ARG A 123 5.23 -18.99 -36.26
C ARG A 123 5.80 -19.35 -34.89
N LYS A 124 5.28 -20.36 -34.21
CA LYS A 124 5.83 -20.83 -32.92
C LYS A 124 7.22 -21.43 -33.09
N SER A 125 7.45 -22.21 -34.15
CA SER A 125 8.76 -22.81 -34.43
C SER A 125 9.82 -21.76 -34.81
N SER A 126 9.45 -20.74 -35.59
CA SER A 126 10.35 -19.65 -35.97
C SER A 126 10.68 -18.72 -34.80
N GLY A 127 9.69 -18.37 -33.97
CA GLY A 127 9.92 -17.62 -32.72
C GLY A 127 10.83 -18.35 -31.73
N LYS A 128 10.73 -19.68 -31.67
CA LYS A 128 11.63 -20.53 -30.85
C LYS A 128 13.06 -20.58 -31.40
N LYS A 129 13.24 -20.59 -32.73
CA LYS A 129 14.57 -20.50 -33.37
C LYS A 129 15.25 -19.15 -33.18
N VAL A 130 14.50 -18.05 -33.16
CA VAL A 130 15.04 -16.70 -32.91
C VAL A 130 15.42 -16.52 -31.44
N ALA A 131 14.63 -17.07 -30.51
CA ALA A 131 14.93 -17.02 -29.07
C ALA A 131 16.12 -17.91 -28.64
N ALA A 132 16.48 -18.93 -29.42
CA ALA A 132 17.61 -19.82 -29.14
C ALA A 132 18.95 -19.37 -29.77
N LYS A 133 18.93 -18.29 -30.57
CA LYS A 133 20.10 -17.72 -31.26
C LYS A 133 20.59 -16.41 -30.62
N LYS A 134 19.97 -16.00 -29.51
CA LYS A 134 20.33 -14.91 -28.62
C LYS A 134 20.79 -15.51 -27.30
#